data_AF-A0A9Q8Z466-F1
#
_entry.id   AF-A0A9Q8Z466-F1
#
_cell.length_a   1.000
_cell.length_b   1.000
_cell.length_c   1.000
_cell.angle_alpha   90.00
_cell.angle_beta   90.00
_cell.angle_gamma   90.00
#
_symmetry.space_group_name_H-M   'P 1'
#
loop_
_entity.id
_entity.type
_entity.pdbx_description
1 polymer ?
#
loop_
_entity_poly.entity_id
_entity_poly.type
_entity_poly.pdbx_seq_one_letter_code
_entity_poly.pdbx_strand_id
1 'polypeptide(L)'
;MAQQTLQPHAEPGIPGIRYHFWDPDTSCYCLMKKIHSTAHDEEYEYLIWAGWRDICGLYFPISAVTPNGPRWHFWVETRLSPRAPFYKWPDHIAAKCLPIRPNDIPVLGNTYLCIKCKWANFDTPSGWREVLAEFVSSLSAKYTDQVLFLIVAVGWKCMYFVWDPLNEIHQPQLFIHPSNGLQPWLVDTRIKAIHSTEWVNTTTGEISCEHAMELECWETVSIAGQNVLRNRNALGMIEQFLVGVQSAGAALELKATALWEQNATAALEQNPTAF
;
A
#
# COMPACT_ATOMS: atom_id res chain seq x y z
N MET A 1 25.59 26.84 35.26
CA MET A 1 25.23 26.61 33.84
C MET A 1 24.66 25.22 33.74
N ALA A 2 23.34 25.08 33.61
CA ALA A 2 22.69 23.79 33.50
C ALA A 2 22.89 23.25 32.09
N GLN A 3 23.54 22.09 31.96
CA GLN A 3 23.56 21.33 30.72
C GLN A 3 22.12 20.88 30.45
N GLN A 4 21.48 21.50 29.45
CA GLN A 4 20.30 20.90 28.83
C GLN A 4 20.78 19.60 28.18
N THR A 5 20.50 18.47 28.84
CA THR A 5 20.42 17.17 28.18
C THR A 5 19.43 17.32 27.03
N LEU A 6 19.93 17.43 25.81
CA LEU A 6 19.18 17.18 24.59
C LEU A 6 18.53 15.81 24.78
N GLN A 7 17.22 15.80 25.03
CA GLN A 7 16.46 14.57 24.92
C GLN A 7 16.71 14.03 23.50
N PRO A 8 17.07 12.75 23.34
CA PRO A 8 17.13 12.16 22.02
C PRO A 8 15.74 12.37 21.41
N HIS A 9 15.68 13.18 20.35
CA HIS A 9 14.47 13.28 19.55
C HIS A 9 14.10 11.85 19.17
N ALA A 10 12.88 11.41 19.51
CA ALA A 10 12.39 10.10 19.12
C ALA A 10 12.74 9.87 17.64
N GLU A 11 13.28 8.73 17.26
CA GLU A 11 13.57 8.45 15.86
C GLU A 11 12.26 8.43 15.05
N PRO A 12 12.24 9.01 13.85
CA PRO A 12 11.07 8.93 12.97
C PRO A 12 10.85 7.47 12.53
N GLY A 13 9.59 7.01 12.57
CA GLY A 13 9.18 5.70 12.10
C GLY A 13 8.60 4.78 13.18
N ILE A 14 8.35 3.52 12.83
CA ILE A 14 7.80 2.52 13.77
C ILE A 14 8.89 1.94 14.68
N PRO A 15 8.71 1.95 16.00
CA PRO A 15 9.62 1.29 16.93
C PRO A 15 9.84 -0.19 16.60
N GLY A 16 11.10 -0.62 16.50
CA GLY A 16 11.47 -2.01 16.24
C GLY A 16 11.61 -2.38 14.76
N ILE A 17 11.33 -1.46 13.84
CA ILE A 17 11.72 -1.60 12.43
C ILE A 17 13.18 -1.18 12.27
N ARG A 18 14.01 -2.09 11.71
CA ARG A 18 15.46 -1.87 11.60
C ARG A 18 15.83 -0.89 10.49
N TYR A 19 15.09 -0.89 9.39
CA TYR A 19 15.35 -0.08 8.21
C TYR A 19 14.04 0.58 7.78
N HIS A 20 14.03 1.91 7.82
CA HIS A 20 12.92 2.72 7.29
C HIS A 20 13.11 2.93 5.80
N PHE A 21 12.04 3.12 5.04
CA PHE A 21 12.21 3.28 3.59
C PHE A 21 12.87 4.61 3.19
N TRP A 22 12.86 5.59 4.10
CA TRP A 22 13.56 6.87 4.00
C TRP A 22 14.95 6.86 4.63
N ASP A 23 15.45 5.70 5.05
CA ASP A 23 16.84 5.56 5.47
C ASP A 23 17.76 5.69 4.23
N PRO A 24 18.72 6.64 4.21
CA PRO A 24 19.65 6.83 3.09
C PRO A 24 20.40 5.58 2.64
N ASP A 25 20.58 4.59 3.53
CA ASP A 25 21.30 3.35 3.23
C ASP A 25 20.44 2.30 2.50
N THR A 26 19.17 2.60 2.23
CA THR A 26 18.23 1.69 1.57
C THR A 26 18.10 1.95 0.06
N SER A 27 17.81 0.89 -0.71
CA SER A 27 17.56 1.02 -2.15
C SER A 27 16.31 1.84 -2.45
N CYS A 28 15.26 1.72 -1.63
CA CYS A 28 14.03 2.49 -1.76
C CYS A 28 14.27 4.00 -1.60
N TYR A 29 15.17 4.43 -0.70
CA TYR A 29 15.56 5.84 -0.60
C TYR A 29 16.16 6.34 -1.91
N CYS A 30 17.12 5.60 -2.47
CA CYS A 30 17.75 5.95 -3.74
C CYS A 30 16.74 6.06 -4.89
N LEU A 31 15.80 5.11 -4.97
CA LEU A 31 14.75 5.10 -6.01
C LEU A 31 13.75 6.25 -5.84
N MET A 32 13.29 6.51 -4.62
CA MET A 32 12.35 7.60 -4.32
C MET A 32 12.99 8.97 -4.55
N LYS A 33 14.25 9.16 -4.16
CA LYS A 33 15.02 10.35 -4.52
C LYS A 33 15.16 10.51 -6.03
N LYS A 34 15.38 9.40 -6.76
CA LYS A 34 15.44 9.43 -8.23
C LYS A 34 14.11 9.85 -8.83
N ILE A 35 12.99 9.25 -8.41
CA ILE A 35 11.63 9.64 -8.81
C ILE A 35 11.44 11.13 -8.56
N HIS A 36 11.84 11.64 -7.39
CA HIS A 36 11.79 13.07 -7.10
C HIS A 36 12.55 13.92 -8.11
N SER A 37 13.79 13.55 -8.43
CA SER A 37 14.59 14.29 -9.41
C SER A 37 14.14 14.15 -10.87
N THR A 38 13.38 13.10 -11.23
CA THR A 38 13.05 12.76 -12.63
C THR A 38 11.55 12.66 -12.92
N ALA A 39 10.69 13.10 -12.01
CA ALA A 39 9.24 12.85 -12.02
C ALA A 39 8.47 13.34 -13.27
N HIS A 40 9.09 14.12 -14.16
CA HIS A 40 8.41 14.88 -15.21
C HIS A 40 8.35 14.16 -16.57
N ASP A 41 8.81 12.91 -16.64
CA ASP A 41 8.93 12.17 -17.91
C ASP A 41 8.23 10.78 -17.81
N GLU A 42 7.42 10.48 -18.84
CA GLU A 42 6.58 9.28 -18.97
C GLU A 42 7.39 7.99 -18.84
N GLU A 43 8.66 8.03 -19.26
CA GLU A 43 9.55 6.88 -19.22
C GLU A 43 9.88 6.43 -17.79
N TYR A 44 9.47 7.16 -16.75
CA TYR A 44 9.80 6.87 -15.36
C TYR A 44 8.67 6.27 -14.51
N GLU A 45 7.53 5.89 -15.09
CA GLU A 45 6.50 5.13 -14.34
C GLU A 45 7.07 3.83 -13.74
N TYR A 46 8.04 3.18 -14.41
CA TYR A 46 8.73 2.01 -13.87
C TYR A 46 9.54 2.32 -12.60
N LEU A 47 10.08 3.54 -12.44
CA LEU A 47 10.82 3.91 -11.24
C LEU A 47 9.89 3.96 -10.04
N ILE A 48 8.69 4.48 -10.22
CA ILE A 48 7.65 4.55 -9.19
C ILE A 48 7.27 3.13 -8.77
N TRP A 49 7.03 2.26 -9.75
CA TRP A 49 6.77 0.85 -9.49
C TRP A 49 7.95 0.17 -8.75
N ALA A 50 9.18 0.37 -9.22
CA ALA A 50 10.38 -0.23 -8.63
C ALA A 50 10.60 0.25 -7.20
N GLY A 51 10.41 1.55 -6.95
CA GLY A 51 10.54 2.11 -5.62
C GLY A 51 9.47 1.58 -4.66
N TRP A 52 8.21 1.50 -5.09
CA TRP A 52 7.16 0.89 -4.27
C TRP A 52 7.39 -0.59 -4.02
N ARG A 53 7.92 -1.35 -4.99
CA ARG A 53 8.33 -2.74 -4.80
C ARG A 53 9.43 -2.85 -3.74
N ASP A 54 10.42 -1.96 -3.76
CA ASP A 54 11.52 -1.97 -2.79
C ASP A 54 11.04 -1.55 -1.38
N ILE A 55 10.17 -0.54 -1.26
CA ILE A 55 9.50 -0.17 0.01
C ILE A 55 8.76 -1.40 0.56
N CYS A 56 7.94 -2.00 -0.27
CA CYS A 56 7.17 -3.20 0.04
C CYS A 56 8.05 -4.36 0.53
N GLY A 57 9.22 -4.57 -0.09
CA GLY A 57 10.17 -5.59 0.31
C GLY A 57 10.71 -5.45 1.74
N LEU A 58 10.71 -4.22 2.30
CA LEU A 58 11.08 -3.98 3.70
C LEU A 58 9.99 -4.44 4.67
N TYR A 59 8.71 -4.19 4.33
CA TYR A 59 7.58 -4.42 5.25
C TYR A 59 6.94 -5.80 5.12
N PHE A 60 7.04 -6.44 3.96
CA PHE A 60 6.44 -7.75 3.72
C PHE A 60 7.51 -8.71 3.21
N PRO A 61 8.31 -9.30 4.12
CA PRO A 61 9.45 -10.10 3.75
C PRO A 61 9.03 -11.42 3.11
N ILE A 62 9.75 -11.81 2.06
CA ILE A 62 9.57 -13.10 1.37
C ILE A 62 9.95 -14.27 2.28
N SER A 63 10.96 -14.06 3.13
CA SER A 63 11.38 -15.04 4.13
C SER A 63 10.68 -14.76 5.45
N ALA A 64 10.03 -15.78 6.00
CA ALA A 64 9.46 -15.69 7.33
C ALA A 64 10.56 -15.66 8.40
N VAL A 65 10.33 -14.90 9.47
CA VAL A 65 11.24 -14.82 10.63
C VAL A 65 11.35 -16.17 11.36
N THR A 66 10.29 -16.99 11.28
CA THR A 66 10.25 -18.35 11.80
C THR A 66 9.89 -19.32 10.68
N PRO A 67 10.25 -20.62 10.77
CA PRO A 67 9.93 -21.61 9.73
C PRO A 67 8.46 -21.65 9.32
N ASN A 68 7.57 -21.39 10.29
CA ASN A 68 6.10 -21.39 10.16
C ASN A 68 5.51 -19.97 10.17
N GLY A 69 6.31 -18.92 10.01
CA GLY A 69 5.80 -17.55 9.97
C GLY A 69 5.16 -17.22 8.61
N PRO A 70 4.37 -16.13 8.55
CA PRO A 70 3.79 -15.66 7.30
C PRO A 70 4.88 -15.31 6.30
N ARG A 71 4.70 -15.70 5.04
CA ARG A 71 5.61 -15.39 3.92
C ARG A 71 4.87 -14.52 2.93
N TRP A 72 5.51 -13.46 2.47
CA TRP A 72 4.88 -12.51 1.58
C TRP A 72 5.45 -12.56 0.18
N HIS A 73 4.60 -12.39 -0.83
CA HIS A 73 5.02 -12.27 -2.20
C HIS A 73 4.40 -11.04 -2.84
N PHE A 74 5.24 -10.27 -3.52
CA PHE A 74 4.81 -9.18 -4.38
C PHE A 74 4.64 -9.67 -5.80
N TRP A 75 3.41 -9.59 -6.27
CA TRP A 75 3.04 -9.94 -7.62
C TRP A 75 2.77 -8.69 -8.42
N VAL A 76 3.27 -8.71 -9.64
CA VAL A 76 2.96 -7.72 -10.66
C VAL A 76 1.73 -8.21 -11.38
N GLU A 77 0.63 -7.48 -11.26
CA GLU A 77 -0.63 -7.91 -11.86
C GLU A 77 -0.92 -7.08 -13.11
N THR A 78 -0.90 -7.76 -14.25
CA THR A 78 -1.28 -7.19 -15.56
C THR A 78 -2.63 -7.76 -15.98
N ARG A 79 -3.49 -6.89 -16.48
CA ARG A 79 -4.70 -7.24 -17.21
C ARG A 79 -4.25 -7.84 -18.52
N LEU A 80 -4.47 -9.13 -18.68
CA LEU A 80 -4.36 -9.83 -19.95
C LEU A 80 -5.44 -9.29 -20.90
N SER A 81 -5.22 -8.11 -21.47
CA SER A 81 -6.00 -7.66 -22.62
C SER A 81 -5.33 -8.24 -23.86
N PRO A 82 -6.05 -9.00 -24.71
CA PRO A 82 -5.51 -9.53 -25.98
C PRO A 82 -5.02 -8.45 -26.95
N ARG A 83 -5.33 -7.17 -26.65
CA ARG A 83 -4.96 -5.99 -27.43
C ARG A 83 -3.98 -5.07 -26.71
N ALA A 84 -3.53 -5.41 -25.50
CA ALA A 84 -2.50 -4.61 -24.84
C ALA A 84 -1.14 -4.90 -25.49
N PRO A 85 -0.40 -3.89 -25.96
CA PRO A 85 0.97 -4.09 -26.41
C PRO A 85 1.80 -4.70 -25.27
N PHE A 86 2.77 -5.56 -25.61
CA PHE A 86 3.67 -6.24 -24.67
C PHE A 86 4.47 -5.29 -23.75
N TYR A 87 4.42 -3.98 -24.00
CA TYR A 87 5.07 -2.93 -23.22
C TYR A 87 4.15 -2.26 -22.18
N LYS A 88 2.91 -2.73 -22.01
CA LYS A 88 2.00 -2.11 -21.05
C LYS A 88 2.49 -2.37 -19.62
N TRP A 89 2.83 -1.28 -18.93
CA TRP A 89 3.20 -1.25 -17.52
C TRP A 89 2.17 -2.00 -16.66
N PRO A 90 2.60 -2.57 -15.51
CA PRO A 90 1.69 -3.36 -14.71
C PRO A 90 0.52 -2.54 -14.18
N ASP A 91 -0.67 -3.15 -14.13
CA ASP A 91 -1.86 -2.42 -13.71
C ASP A 91 -1.80 -2.08 -12.23
N HIS A 92 -1.26 -2.97 -11.39
CA HIS A 92 -0.96 -2.70 -9.99
C HIS A 92 0.02 -3.74 -9.41
N ILE A 93 0.63 -3.41 -8.28
CA ILE A 93 1.40 -4.32 -7.42
C ILE A 93 0.42 -4.95 -6.43
N ALA A 94 0.49 -6.25 -6.20
CA ALA A 94 -0.28 -6.96 -5.19
C ALA A 94 0.62 -7.61 -4.14
N ALA A 95 0.42 -7.31 -2.86
CA ALA A 95 1.06 -8.02 -1.75
C ALA A 95 0.19 -9.19 -1.33
N LYS A 96 0.74 -10.41 -1.40
CA LYS A 96 0.05 -11.66 -1.07
C LYS A 96 0.71 -12.34 0.11
N CYS A 97 -0.07 -12.78 1.08
CA CYS A 97 0.44 -13.61 2.17
C CYS A 97 0.24 -15.08 1.79
N LEU A 98 1.32 -15.84 1.67
CA LEU A 98 1.25 -17.27 1.36
C LEU A 98 0.76 -18.07 2.57
N PRO A 99 -0.09 -19.07 2.34
CA PRO A 99 -0.56 -19.93 3.42
C PRO A 99 0.61 -20.72 4.01
N ILE A 100 0.62 -20.84 5.34
CA ILE A 100 1.60 -21.63 6.09
C ILE A 100 1.21 -23.10 5.94
N ARG A 101 1.67 -23.77 4.87
CA ARG A 101 1.46 -25.22 4.70
C ARG A 101 2.80 -25.95 4.64
N PRO A 102 3.01 -26.98 5.49
CA PRO A 102 4.30 -27.61 5.61
C PRO A 102 4.71 -28.50 4.42
N ASN A 103 3.82 -28.88 3.48
CA ASN A 103 4.18 -29.92 2.50
C ASN A 103 3.50 -29.93 1.11
N ASP A 104 2.75 -28.91 0.69
CA ASP A 104 2.05 -28.96 -0.60
C ASP A 104 2.26 -27.75 -1.51
N ILE A 105 2.05 -28.01 -2.81
CA ILE A 105 2.07 -27.11 -3.98
C ILE A 105 1.77 -25.66 -3.60
N PRO A 106 2.58 -24.67 -4.03
CA PRO A 106 2.36 -23.27 -3.70
C PRO A 106 0.99 -22.81 -4.21
N VAL A 107 0.02 -22.75 -3.30
CA VAL A 107 -1.27 -22.09 -3.55
C VAL A 107 -1.02 -20.59 -3.50
N LEU A 108 -1.56 -19.86 -4.48
CA LEU A 108 -1.50 -18.40 -4.46
C LEU A 108 -2.20 -17.91 -3.19
N GLY A 109 -1.45 -17.19 -2.36
CA GLY A 109 -1.94 -16.61 -1.12
C GLY A 109 -2.99 -15.51 -1.33
N ASN A 110 -3.68 -15.14 -0.25
CA ASN A 110 -4.65 -14.05 -0.27
C ASN A 110 -3.95 -12.71 -0.52
N THR A 111 -4.53 -11.86 -1.36
CA THR A 111 -4.05 -10.49 -1.57
C THR A 111 -4.49 -9.60 -0.42
N TYR A 112 -3.61 -8.78 0.15
CA TYR A 112 -3.99 -7.86 1.24
C TYR A 112 -3.77 -6.39 0.88
N LEU A 113 -2.84 -6.12 -0.03
CA LEU A 113 -2.52 -4.76 -0.48
C LEU A 113 -2.47 -4.74 -2.00
N CYS A 114 -3.08 -3.73 -2.61
CA CYS A 114 -2.87 -3.38 -4.00
C CYS A 114 -2.33 -1.95 -4.11
N ILE A 115 -1.31 -1.76 -4.95
CA ILE A 115 -0.69 -0.44 -5.20
C ILE A 115 -0.80 -0.10 -6.67
N LYS A 116 -1.53 0.97 -6.98
CA LYS A 116 -1.59 1.54 -8.33
C LYS A 116 -0.54 2.65 -8.43
N CYS A 117 0.39 2.52 -9.37
CA CYS A 117 1.42 3.53 -9.63
C CYS A 117 1.11 4.26 -10.94
N LYS A 118 1.33 5.57 -10.96
CA LYS A 118 1.30 6.43 -12.14
C LYS A 118 2.39 7.49 -12.06
N TRP A 119 2.88 7.93 -13.20
CA TRP A 119 3.81 9.06 -13.31
C TRP A 119 3.21 10.39 -12.86
N ALA A 120 4.06 11.39 -12.55
CA ALA A 120 3.67 12.58 -11.80
C ALA A 120 2.75 13.56 -12.55
N ASN A 121 2.62 13.47 -13.87
CA ASN A 121 1.68 14.31 -14.62
C ASN A 121 0.20 14.00 -14.30
N PHE A 122 -0.06 12.86 -13.67
CA PHE A 122 -1.37 12.57 -13.09
C PHE A 122 -1.63 13.29 -11.75
N ASP A 123 -0.67 14.06 -11.20
CA ASP A 123 -0.83 14.82 -9.95
C ASP A 123 -1.65 16.10 -10.17
N THR A 124 -2.89 15.88 -10.62
CA THR A 124 -3.94 16.88 -10.83
C THR A 124 -5.27 16.24 -10.42
N PRO A 125 -6.30 17.01 -10.03
CA PRO A 125 -7.57 16.42 -9.64
C PRO A 125 -8.18 15.49 -10.72
N SER A 126 -8.06 15.86 -12.00
CA SER A 126 -8.48 15.00 -13.11
C SER A 126 -7.64 13.73 -13.22
N GLY A 127 -6.32 13.84 -13.01
CA GLY A 127 -5.42 12.71 -13.06
C GLY A 127 -5.69 11.71 -11.94
N TRP A 128 -5.79 12.16 -10.68
CA TRP A 128 -6.15 11.33 -9.53
C TRP A 128 -7.48 10.60 -9.74
N ARG A 129 -8.50 11.28 -10.27
CA ARG A 129 -9.77 10.66 -10.65
C ARG A 129 -9.58 9.53 -11.66
N GLU A 130 -8.78 9.77 -12.70
CA GLU A 130 -8.50 8.78 -13.74
C GLU A 130 -7.75 7.56 -13.16
N VAL A 131 -6.75 7.79 -12.32
CA VAL A 131 -6.00 6.71 -11.65
C VAL A 131 -6.94 5.84 -10.80
N LEU A 132 -7.81 6.46 -10.01
CA LEU A 132 -8.81 5.76 -9.19
C LEU A 132 -9.78 4.96 -10.07
N ALA A 133 -10.30 5.55 -11.14
CA ALA A 133 -11.22 4.86 -12.06
C ALA A 133 -10.57 3.65 -12.74
N GLU A 134 -9.33 3.78 -13.21
CA GLU A 134 -8.54 2.66 -13.75
C GLU A 134 -8.34 1.55 -12.69
N PHE A 135 -8.05 1.95 -11.46
CA PHE A 135 -7.81 1.00 -10.38
C PHE A 135 -9.08 0.23 -10.04
N VAL A 136 -10.22 0.92 -9.90
CA VAL A 136 -11.55 0.30 -9.71
C VAL A 136 -11.88 -0.69 -10.82
N SER A 137 -11.59 -0.37 -12.08
CA SER A 137 -11.82 -1.29 -13.20
C SER A 137 -11.03 -2.58 -13.04
N SER A 138 -9.76 -2.47 -12.59
CA SER A 138 -8.87 -3.61 -12.36
C SER A 138 -9.32 -4.43 -11.14
N LEU A 139 -9.68 -3.76 -10.05
CA LEU A 139 -10.14 -4.40 -8.82
C LEU A 139 -11.47 -5.12 -9.03
N SER A 140 -12.43 -4.48 -9.70
CA SER A 140 -13.75 -5.05 -9.99
C SER A 140 -13.68 -6.34 -10.82
N ALA A 141 -12.67 -6.45 -11.70
CA ALA A 141 -12.51 -7.63 -12.55
C ALA A 141 -11.93 -8.83 -11.81
N LYS A 142 -11.30 -8.63 -10.66
CA LYS A 142 -10.46 -9.65 -10.00
C LYS A 142 -10.82 -9.92 -8.54
N TYR A 143 -11.21 -8.90 -7.80
CA TYR A 143 -11.44 -8.93 -6.37
C TYR A 143 -12.91 -8.56 -6.09
N THR A 144 -13.80 -9.50 -6.39
CA THR A 144 -15.26 -9.27 -6.34
C THR A 144 -15.87 -9.42 -4.96
N ASP A 145 -15.18 -10.08 -4.04
CA ASP A 145 -15.66 -10.49 -2.73
C ASP A 145 -14.63 -10.26 -1.62
N GLN A 146 -13.44 -9.79 -1.97
CA GLN A 146 -12.33 -9.61 -1.04
C GLN A 146 -12.10 -8.13 -0.71
N VAL A 147 -12.10 -7.81 0.59
CA VAL A 147 -11.68 -6.49 1.09
C VAL A 147 -10.15 -6.37 0.98
N LEU A 148 -9.68 -5.25 0.42
CA LEU A 148 -8.24 -5.00 0.21
C LEU A 148 -7.84 -3.63 0.72
N PHE A 149 -6.60 -3.52 1.17
CA PHE A 149 -5.95 -2.22 1.37
C PHE A 149 -5.41 -1.71 0.03
N LEU A 150 -5.54 -0.41 -0.21
CA LEU A 150 -5.15 0.24 -1.46
C LEU A 150 -4.13 1.34 -1.20
N ILE A 151 -3.13 1.45 -2.07
CA ILE A 151 -2.31 2.64 -2.23
C ILE A 151 -2.45 3.13 -3.66
N VAL A 152 -2.71 4.41 -3.83
CA VAL A 152 -2.66 5.11 -5.11
C VAL A 152 -1.46 6.03 -5.06
N ALA A 153 -0.45 5.71 -5.85
CA ALA A 153 0.81 6.44 -5.92
C ALA A 153 0.93 7.16 -7.26
N VAL A 154 1.14 8.47 -7.20
CA VAL A 154 1.30 9.35 -8.36
C VAL A 154 2.59 10.14 -8.17
N GLY A 155 3.57 9.89 -9.02
CA GLY A 155 4.91 10.46 -8.85
C GLY A 155 5.53 10.02 -7.50
N TRP A 156 5.89 10.99 -6.68
CA TRP A 156 6.37 10.78 -5.31
C TRP A 156 5.28 10.93 -4.25
N LYS A 157 4.02 11.15 -4.65
CA LYS A 157 2.90 11.31 -3.73
C LYS A 157 2.09 10.04 -3.64
N CYS A 158 1.40 9.85 -2.52
CA CYS A 158 0.44 8.76 -2.40
C CYS A 158 -0.77 9.09 -1.53
N MET A 159 -1.81 8.31 -1.73
CA MET A 159 -2.98 8.23 -0.86
C MET A 159 -3.28 6.75 -0.60
N TYR A 160 -3.87 6.43 0.53
CA TYR A 160 -4.31 5.07 0.82
C TYR A 160 -5.79 5.00 1.17
N PHE A 161 -6.40 3.87 0.82
CA PHE A 161 -7.83 3.61 0.91
C PHE A 161 -8.08 2.13 1.22
N VAL A 162 -9.35 1.76 1.37
CA VAL A 162 -9.82 0.37 1.39
C VAL A 162 -10.73 0.14 0.17
N TRP A 163 -10.54 -1.01 -0.47
CA TRP A 163 -11.49 -1.61 -1.38
C TRP A 163 -12.43 -2.49 -0.60
N ASP A 164 -13.72 -2.16 -0.63
CA ASP A 164 -14.79 -2.91 0.02
C ASP A 164 -15.83 -3.27 -1.04
N PRO A 165 -15.65 -4.41 -1.74
CA PRO A 165 -16.51 -4.77 -2.85
C PRO A 165 -17.95 -5.10 -2.42
N LEU A 166 -18.14 -5.46 -1.14
CA LEU A 166 -19.43 -5.82 -0.56
C LEU A 166 -20.16 -4.62 0.07
N ASN A 167 -19.50 -3.46 0.18
CA ASN A 167 -20.03 -2.23 0.80
C ASN A 167 -20.48 -2.42 2.25
N GLU A 168 -19.76 -3.23 3.02
CA GLU A 168 -20.00 -3.42 4.46
C GLU A 168 -19.62 -2.18 5.28
N ILE A 169 -18.70 -1.35 4.78
CA ILE A 169 -18.25 -0.12 5.42
C ILE A 169 -19.19 1.04 5.05
N HIS A 170 -19.98 1.49 6.03
CA HIS A 170 -20.86 2.64 5.90
C HIS A 170 -20.13 3.96 6.14
N GLN A 171 -19.80 4.66 5.05
CA GLN A 171 -19.16 5.98 5.04
C GLN A 171 -19.76 6.84 3.91
N PRO A 172 -19.65 8.18 3.99
CA PRO A 172 -19.98 9.06 2.87
C PRO A 172 -19.25 8.65 1.60
N GLN A 173 -19.92 8.79 0.44
CA GLN A 173 -19.26 8.53 -0.84
C GLN A 173 -18.16 9.57 -1.07
N LEU A 174 -16.96 9.08 -1.40
CA LEU A 174 -15.83 9.95 -1.63
C LEU A 174 -16.00 10.74 -2.94
N PHE A 175 -15.44 11.95 -3.01
CA PHE A 175 -15.45 12.76 -4.21
C PHE A 175 -14.19 13.64 -4.34
N ILE A 176 -13.89 14.06 -5.56
CA ILE A 176 -12.79 14.97 -5.89
C ILE A 176 -13.36 16.22 -6.54
N HIS A 177 -12.95 17.41 -6.08
CA HIS A 177 -13.28 18.66 -6.74
C HIS A 177 -12.41 18.91 -7.98
N PRO A 178 -13.01 19.27 -9.11
CA PRO A 178 -12.24 19.71 -10.26
C PRO A 178 -11.66 21.10 -10.02
N SER A 179 -10.45 21.38 -10.54
CA SER A 179 -9.80 22.68 -10.39
C SER A 179 -10.58 23.85 -11.02
N ASN A 180 -11.53 23.56 -11.91
CA ASN A 180 -12.33 24.56 -12.62
C ASN A 180 -13.66 24.91 -11.92
N GLY A 181 -13.89 24.43 -10.69
CA GLY A 181 -15.09 24.75 -9.91
C GLY A 181 -16.39 24.11 -10.42
N LEU A 182 -16.31 23.13 -11.33
CA LEU A 182 -17.46 22.31 -11.73
C LEU A 182 -17.93 21.38 -10.60
N GLN A 183 -19.02 20.66 -10.86
CA GLN A 183 -19.56 19.66 -9.95
C GLN A 183 -18.50 18.62 -9.53
N PRO A 184 -18.50 18.17 -8.27
CA PRO A 184 -17.56 17.16 -7.79
C PRO A 184 -17.66 15.85 -8.57
N TRP A 185 -16.52 15.20 -8.77
CA TRP A 185 -16.48 13.86 -9.34
C TRP A 185 -16.60 12.83 -8.23
N LEU A 186 -17.70 12.06 -8.25
CA LEU A 186 -17.90 10.96 -7.31
C LEU A 186 -16.93 9.83 -7.61
N VAL A 187 -16.28 9.32 -6.56
CA VAL A 187 -15.47 8.10 -6.58
C VAL A 187 -16.40 6.89 -6.42
N ASP A 188 -15.99 5.73 -6.93
CA ASP A 188 -16.73 4.48 -6.78
C ASP A 188 -17.03 4.20 -5.31
N THR A 189 -18.27 3.79 -4.99
CA THR A 189 -18.73 3.63 -3.61
C THR A 189 -17.96 2.56 -2.84
N ARG A 190 -17.29 1.63 -3.53
CA ARG A 190 -16.48 0.56 -2.94
C ARG A 190 -15.11 1.05 -2.48
N ILE A 191 -14.68 2.25 -2.86
CA ILE A 191 -13.48 2.87 -2.29
C ILE A 191 -13.88 3.61 -1.02
N LYS A 192 -13.25 3.24 0.09
CA LYS A 192 -13.51 3.78 1.42
C LYS A 192 -12.27 4.43 1.99
N ALA A 193 -12.45 5.47 2.79
CA ALA A 193 -11.38 6.05 3.56
C ALA A 193 -11.11 5.19 4.80
N ILE A 194 -9.84 5.03 5.16
CA ILE A 194 -9.46 4.22 6.33
C ILE A 194 -9.72 5.01 7.62
N HIS A 195 -9.28 6.27 7.61
CA HIS A 195 -9.44 7.25 8.67
C HIS A 195 -9.32 8.64 8.05
N SER A 196 -9.69 9.68 8.80
CA SER A 196 -9.50 11.06 8.35
C SER A 196 -8.01 11.40 8.31
N THR A 197 -7.58 12.00 7.22
CA THR A 197 -6.22 12.51 7.02
C THR A 197 -6.28 13.88 6.36
N GLU A 198 -5.14 14.50 6.07
CA GLU A 198 -5.10 15.80 5.38
C GLU A 198 -5.67 15.71 3.95
N TRP A 199 -5.52 14.57 3.26
CA TRP A 199 -6.08 14.39 1.91
C TRP A 199 -7.48 13.80 1.89
N VAL A 200 -8.05 13.34 3.01
CA VAL A 200 -9.42 12.81 3.02
C VAL A 200 -10.19 13.17 4.29
N ASN A 201 -11.35 13.78 4.09
CA ASN A 201 -12.30 14.09 5.15
C ASN A 201 -13.39 13.01 5.21
N THR A 202 -13.35 12.16 6.24
CA THR A 202 -14.34 11.06 6.40
C THR A 202 -15.75 11.53 6.75
N THR A 203 -15.91 12.80 7.16
CA THR A 203 -17.22 13.39 7.47
C THR A 203 -17.92 13.88 6.22
N THR A 204 -17.19 14.55 5.32
CA THR A 204 -17.77 15.09 4.07
C THR A 204 -17.64 14.13 2.89
N GLY A 205 -16.61 13.28 2.87
CA GLY A 205 -16.21 12.47 1.72
C GLY A 205 -15.23 13.17 0.78
N GLU A 206 -14.80 14.39 1.08
CA GLU A 206 -13.90 15.14 0.21
C GLU A 206 -12.49 14.54 0.19
N ILE A 207 -11.95 14.31 -1.01
CA ILE A 207 -10.54 14.01 -1.26
C ILE A 207 -9.85 15.28 -1.75
N SER A 208 -8.79 15.69 -1.05
CA SER A 208 -7.93 16.80 -1.44
C SER A 208 -6.63 16.29 -2.07
N CYS A 209 -6.53 16.42 -3.41
CA CYS A 209 -5.35 16.01 -4.18
C CYS A 209 -4.08 16.81 -3.82
N GLU A 210 -4.23 18.08 -3.43
CA GLU A 210 -3.10 18.94 -3.05
C GLU A 210 -2.42 18.47 -1.76
N HIS A 211 -3.18 17.84 -0.86
CA HIS A 211 -2.70 17.32 0.42
C HIS A 211 -2.32 15.84 0.35
N ALA A 212 -2.19 15.26 -0.85
CA ALA A 212 -1.67 13.90 -1.03
C ALA A 212 -0.30 13.77 -0.33
N MET A 213 -0.09 12.64 0.34
CA MET A 213 1.09 12.44 1.15
C MET A 213 2.35 12.45 0.29
N GLU A 214 3.27 13.37 0.57
CA GLU A 214 4.57 13.42 -0.08
C GLU A 214 5.55 12.45 0.57
N LEU A 215 6.17 11.58 -0.23
CA LEU A 215 7.22 10.67 0.23
C LEU A 215 8.59 11.36 0.23
N GLU A 216 8.68 12.61 0.70
CA GLU A 216 9.88 13.43 0.55
C GLU A 216 10.68 13.50 1.87
N CYS A 217 11.97 13.13 1.82
CA CYS A 217 12.89 13.24 2.96
C CYS A 217 14.31 13.74 2.59
N TRP A 218 14.49 14.24 1.35
CA TRP A 218 15.80 14.46 0.73
C TRP A 218 16.15 15.91 0.37
N GLU A 219 15.21 16.86 0.24
CA GLU A 219 15.64 18.23 -0.03
C GLU A 219 16.41 18.78 1.18
N THR A 220 17.68 19.07 0.95
CA THR A 220 18.53 19.83 1.85
C THR A 220 18.06 21.28 1.82
N VAL A 221 17.08 21.63 2.66
CA VAL A 221 17.08 22.97 3.24
C VAL A 221 18.45 23.13 3.93
N SER A 222 19.02 24.34 3.92
CA SER A 222 20.38 24.68 4.40
C SER A 222 20.76 24.19 5.81
N ILE A 223 19.85 23.54 6.53
CA ILE A 223 20.03 22.88 7.81
C ILE A 223 19.60 21.41 7.64
N ALA A 224 20.56 20.49 7.62
CA ALA A 224 20.31 19.05 7.57
C ALA A 224 19.33 18.63 8.70
N GLY A 225 18.25 17.92 8.35
CA GLY A 225 17.31 17.31 9.30
C GLY A 225 15.90 17.91 9.35
N GLN A 226 15.62 19.07 8.75
CA GLN A 226 14.28 19.69 8.83
C GLN A 226 13.20 19.03 7.94
N ASN A 227 13.54 18.42 6.81
CA ASN A 227 12.53 17.79 5.94
C ASN A 227 12.02 16.46 6.49
N VAL A 228 12.92 15.67 7.09
CA VAL A 228 12.51 14.50 7.88
C VAL A 228 11.60 14.93 9.03
N LEU A 229 11.80 16.11 9.64
CA LEU A 229 10.90 16.64 10.67
C LEU A 229 9.58 17.17 10.10
N ARG A 230 9.59 17.80 8.91
CA ARG A 230 8.40 18.35 8.23
C ARG A 230 7.46 17.24 7.79
N ASN A 231 7.99 16.23 7.09
CA ASN A 231 7.21 15.13 6.54
C ASN A 231 7.20 13.91 7.46
N ARG A 232 7.75 14.03 8.68
CA ARG A 232 7.90 12.94 9.65
C ARG A 232 6.61 12.16 9.85
N ASN A 233 5.53 12.91 10.08
CA ASN A 233 4.25 12.33 10.44
C ASN A 233 3.64 11.60 9.26
N ALA A 234 3.73 12.18 8.06
CA ALA A 234 3.34 11.55 6.80
C ALA A 234 4.07 10.22 6.58
N LEU A 235 5.41 10.26 6.61
CA LEU A 235 6.27 9.10 6.46
C LEU A 235 5.96 8.01 7.51
N GLY A 236 5.80 8.39 8.78
CA GLY A 236 5.39 7.48 9.85
C GLY A 236 3.99 6.88 9.64
N MET A 237 3.03 7.65 9.13
CA MET A 237 1.67 7.18 8.86
C MET A 237 1.65 6.10 7.77
N ILE A 238 2.40 6.28 6.68
CA ILE A 238 2.45 5.26 5.63
C ILE A 238 3.17 3.99 6.12
N GLU A 239 4.21 4.08 6.95
CA GLU A 239 4.78 2.89 7.58
C GLU A 239 3.77 2.18 8.48
N GLN A 240 3.08 2.94 9.35
CA GLN A 240 2.08 2.38 10.27
C GLN A 240 0.98 1.68 9.51
N PHE A 241 0.57 2.24 8.38
CA PHE A 241 -0.33 1.60 7.46
C PHE A 241 0.25 0.27 6.93
N LEU A 242 1.46 0.26 6.35
CA LEU A 242 2.07 -0.95 5.79
C LEU A 242 2.24 -2.07 6.85
N VAL A 243 2.71 -1.74 8.05
CA VAL A 243 2.82 -2.71 9.17
C VAL A 243 1.44 -3.16 9.65
N GLY A 244 0.44 -2.28 9.67
CA GLY A 244 -0.93 -2.62 9.98
C GLY A 244 -1.51 -3.65 8.99
N VAL A 245 -1.29 -3.44 7.69
CA VAL A 245 -1.68 -4.39 6.64
C VAL A 245 -0.97 -5.74 6.82
N GLN A 246 0.34 -5.72 7.05
CA GLN A 246 1.13 -6.94 7.28
C GLN A 246 0.57 -7.72 8.48
N SER A 247 0.30 -7.03 9.59
CA SER A 247 -0.22 -7.64 10.82
C SER A 247 -1.62 -8.23 10.61
N ALA A 248 -2.50 -7.51 9.90
CA ALA A 248 -3.85 -7.98 9.59
C ALA A 248 -3.82 -9.24 8.72
N GLY A 249 -2.99 -9.26 7.66
CA GLY A 249 -2.86 -10.42 6.78
C GLY A 249 -2.28 -11.63 7.51
N ALA A 250 -1.23 -11.43 8.31
CA ALA A 250 -0.64 -12.50 9.12
C ALA A 250 -1.66 -13.11 10.10
N ALA A 251 -2.45 -12.28 10.78
CA ALA A 251 -3.47 -12.76 11.74
C ALA A 251 -4.58 -13.58 11.07
N LEU A 252 -5.02 -13.15 9.88
CA LEU A 252 -6.06 -13.87 9.12
C LEU A 252 -5.56 -15.24 8.64
N GLU A 253 -4.33 -15.33 8.16
CA GLU A 253 -3.73 -16.61 7.73
C GLU A 253 -3.49 -17.57 8.90
N LEU A 254 -3.05 -17.07 10.05
CA LEU A 254 -2.91 -17.89 11.25
C LEU A 254 -4.27 -18.46 11.70
N LYS A 255 -5.33 -17.65 11.68
CA LYS A 255 -6.69 -18.10 12.02
C LYS A 255 -7.21 -19.15 11.02
N ALA A 256 -6.96 -18.94 9.73
CA ALA A 256 -7.33 -19.91 8.69
C ALA A 256 -6.60 -21.25 8.86
N THR A 257 -5.32 -21.20 9.21
CA THR A 257 -4.50 -22.40 9.48
C THR A 257 -5.03 -23.16 10.70
N ALA A 258 -5.32 -22.47 11.80
CA ALA A 258 -5.87 -23.10 13.01
C ALA A 258 -7.24 -23.76 12.77
N LEU A 259 -8.12 -23.12 11.99
CA LEU A 259 -9.41 -23.69 11.61
C LEU A 259 -9.25 -24.95 10.74
N TRP A 260 -8.28 -24.95 9.83
CA TRP A 260 -7.98 -26.13 9.02
C TRP A 260 -7.49 -27.29 9.89
N GLU A 261 -6.57 -27.05 10.84
CA GLU A 261 -6.07 -28.08 11.76
C GLU A 261 -7.18 -28.67 12.63
N GLN A 262 -8.09 -27.83 13.14
CA GLN A 262 -9.26 -28.30 13.89
C GLN A 262 -10.17 -29.20 13.04
N ASN A 263 -10.46 -28.78 11.80
CA ASN A 263 -11.31 -29.55 10.90
C ASN A 263 -10.65 -30.85 10.44
N ALA A 264 -9.33 -30.84 10.20
CA ALA A 264 -8.57 -32.05 9.86
C ALA A 264 -8.56 -33.05 11.02
N THR A 265 -8.38 -32.56 12.25
CA THR A 265 -8.44 -33.39 13.46
C THR A 265 -9.83 -33.99 13.66
N ALA A 266 -10.89 -33.18 13.52
CA ALA A 266 -12.27 -33.65 13.61
C ALA A 266 -12.62 -34.68 12.52
N ALA A 267 -12.11 -34.51 11.30
CA ALA A 267 -12.30 -35.46 10.21
C ALA A 267 -11.61 -36.82 10.48
N LEU A 268 -10.42 -36.80 11.08
CA LEU A 268 -9.70 -38.01 11.50
C LEU A 268 -10.42 -38.75 12.64
N GLU A 269 -11.00 -38.01 13.59
CA GLU A 269 -11.78 -38.60 14.70
C GLU A 269 -13.10 -39.23 14.22
N GLN A 270 -13.73 -38.69 13.18
CA GLN A 270 -14.99 -39.20 12.63
C GLN A 270 -14.81 -40.42 11.71
N ASN A 271 -13.59 -40.68 11.20
CA ASN A 271 -13.34 -41.80 10.29
C ASN A 271 -11.91 -42.39 10.49
N PRO A 272 -11.68 -43.10 11.61
CA PRO A 272 -10.34 -43.58 11.99
C PRO A 272 -9.75 -44.66 11.06
N THR A 273 -10.51 -45.16 10.08
CA THR A 273 -10.09 -46.21 9.14
C THR A 273 -9.84 -45.72 7.71
N ALA A 274 -9.76 -44.40 7.48
CA ALA A 274 -9.57 -43.83 6.14
C ALA A 274 -8.09 -43.67 5.70
N PHE A 275 -7.13 -44.24 6.43
CA PHE A 275 -5.72 -44.35 6.03
C PHE A 275 -5.21 -45.78 6.22
#